data_AF-A0A8H6IPC1-F1
#
_entry.id   AF-A0A8H6IPC1-F1
#
_cell.length_a   1.000
_cell.length_b   1.000
_cell.length_c   1.000
_cell.angle_alpha   90.00
_cell.angle_beta   90.00
_cell.angle_gamma   90.00
#
_symmetry.space_group_name_H-M   'P 1'
#
loop_
_entity.id
_entity.type
_entity.pdbx_description
1 polymer ?
#
loop_
_entity_poly.entity_id
_entity_poly.type
_entity_poly.pdbx_seq_one_letter_code
_entity_poly.pdbx_strand_id
1 'polypeptide(L)'
;MVLCVTAIVGVTLQTAAVHSAMFTIGRVITFGMTGMAIVVVPIYQAETAPGPLRGMFASTIQLNIALGTLIASVVILGTKAIDGNAAWLIPIGPQLPIPVIILALIHLLPESPRWLLSRGRREEAAKNLRKLRKGVAEAELERDLQALAHAHQNEQKGSWAEVFDKNNRRRTAVAVLSISHVVVSETAGLRVKEKTNLFACVVSVLTTFVTSFTIPYLVNAEYGNLGAKLGFVYGSINVAMGILVYFFIPELKGRSLEEVDQLFASGEPIRKFKEYRQHQRHPGNPRQDPRLLTRSIP
;
A
#
# COMPACT_ATOMS: atom_id res chain seq x y z
N MET A 1 15.49 2.11 -8.56
CA MET A 1 16.77 2.85 -8.45
C MET A 1 16.63 4.11 -7.63
N VAL A 2 15.79 5.08 -8.03
CA VAL A 2 15.60 6.35 -7.28
C VAL A 2 15.32 6.12 -5.79
N LEU A 3 14.38 5.22 -5.45
CA LEU A 3 14.05 4.88 -4.06
C LEU A 3 15.26 4.41 -3.24
N CYS A 4 16.09 3.55 -3.82
CA CYS A 4 17.29 3.01 -3.16
C CYS A 4 18.33 4.12 -2.91
N VAL A 5 18.54 5.01 -3.89
CA VAL A 5 19.47 6.14 -3.75
C VAL A 5 18.97 7.10 -2.67
N THR A 6 17.69 7.46 -2.69
CA THR A 6 17.10 8.32 -1.65
C THR A 6 17.15 7.68 -0.26
N ALA A 7 17.00 6.35 -0.17
CA ALA A 7 17.14 5.62 1.08
C ALA A 7 18.57 5.69 1.63
N ILE A 8 19.57 5.42 0.77
CA ILE A 8 20.99 5.48 1.15
C ILE A 8 21.35 6.87 1.64
N VAL A 9 20.96 7.93 0.92
CA VAL A 9 21.20 9.32 1.34
C VAL A 9 20.54 9.61 2.69
N GLY A 10 19.26 9.26 2.86
CA GLY A 10 18.51 9.52 4.10
C GLY A 10 19.10 8.81 5.31
N VAL A 11 19.48 7.53 5.17
CA VAL A 11 20.09 6.74 6.24
C VAL A 11 21.50 7.23 6.55
N THR A 12 22.31 7.57 5.52
CA THR A 12 23.67 8.08 5.72
C THR A 12 23.67 9.40 6.48
N LEU A 13 22.73 10.30 6.16
CA LEU A 13 22.54 11.56 6.90
C LEU A 13 22.14 11.34 8.36
N GLN A 14 21.38 10.28 8.66
CA GLN A 14 21.03 9.93 10.03
C GLN A 14 22.23 9.34 10.79
N THR A 15 22.98 8.41 10.19
CA THR A 15 24.14 7.77 10.84
C THR A 15 25.33 8.71 11.02
N ALA A 16 25.50 9.69 10.12
CA ALA A 16 26.56 10.70 10.20
C ALA A 16 26.13 11.98 10.94
N ALA A 17 24.97 11.98 11.61
CA ALA A 17 24.43 13.18 12.22
C ALA A 17 25.27 13.66 13.41
N VAL A 18 25.83 14.87 13.29
CA VAL A 18 26.56 15.56 14.37
C VAL A 18 25.64 16.52 15.15
N HIS A 19 24.57 16.99 14.51
CA HIS A 19 23.58 17.90 15.08
C HIS A 19 22.16 17.35 14.92
N SER A 20 21.27 17.66 15.86
CA SER A 20 19.86 17.21 15.86
C SER A 20 19.10 17.62 14.58
N ALA A 21 19.46 18.74 13.96
CA ALA A 21 18.89 19.19 12.70
C ALA A 21 19.24 18.25 11.53
N MET A 22 20.50 17.79 11.44
CA MET A 22 20.95 16.85 10.40
C MET A 22 20.23 15.50 10.54
N PHE A 23 20.06 15.03 11.78
CA PHE A 23 19.28 13.83 12.07
C PHE A 23 17.82 13.97 11.61
N THR A 24 17.20 15.11 11.89
CA THR A 24 15.82 15.42 11.50
C THR A 24 15.65 15.45 9.99
N ILE A 25 16.56 16.11 9.27
CA ILE A 25 16.56 16.16 7.80
C ILE A 25 16.69 14.75 7.21
N GLY A 26 17.63 13.95 7.71
CA GLY A 26 17.78 12.55 7.29
C GLY A 26 16.51 11.74 7.56
N ARG A 27 15.81 12.00 8.67
CA ARG A 27 14.53 11.37 9.01
C ARG A 27 13.43 11.75 8.01
N VAL A 28 13.30 13.02 7.65
CA VAL A 28 12.32 13.50 6.66
C VAL A 28 12.54 12.81 5.30
N ILE A 29 13.80 12.71 4.85
CA ILE A 29 14.14 12.04 3.59
C ILE A 29 13.77 10.56 3.63
N THR A 30 14.12 9.86 4.71
CA THR A 30 13.82 8.43 4.85
C THR A 30 12.31 8.18 4.90
N PHE A 31 11.53 8.98 5.63
CA PHE A 31 10.07 8.85 5.66
C PHE A 31 9.42 9.16 4.30
N GLY A 32 9.93 10.17 3.58
CA GLY A 32 9.49 10.45 2.21
C GLY A 32 9.72 9.27 1.25
N MET A 33 10.90 8.65 1.34
CA MET A 33 11.23 7.43 0.58
C MET A 33 10.31 6.26 0.97
N THR A 34 10.08 6.03 2.27
CA THR A 34 9.16 4.98 2.75
C THR A 34 7.76 5.16 2.20
N GLY A 35 7.25 6.40 2.13
CA GLY A 35 5.93 6.68 1.55
C GLY A 35 5.83 6.33 0.07
N MET A 36 6.87 6.64 -0.72
CA MET A 36 6.90 6.21 -2.12
C MET A 36 7.02 4.68 -2.26
N ALA A 37 7.80 4.03 -1.40
CA ALA A 37 7.97 2.57 -1.43
C ALA A 37 6.66 1.82 -1.15
N ILE A 38 5.87 2.30 -0.19
CA ILE A 38 4.56 1.70 0.15
C ILE A 38 3.59 1.73 -1.03
N VAL A 39 3.70 2.69 -1.96
CA VAL A 39 2.85 2.74 -3.16
C VAL A 39 3.44 1.92 -4.30
N VAL A 40 4.74 2.06 -4.58
CA VAL A 40 5.38 1.45 -5.76
C VAL A 40 5.50 -0.07 -5.63
N VAL A 41 5.84 -0.58 -4.45
CA VAL A 41 6.06 -2.02 -4.23
C VAL A 41 4.79 -2.85 -4.48
N PRO A 42 3.61 -2.55 -3.91
CA PRO A 42 2.41 -3.34 -4.18
C PRO A 42 1.92 -3.19 -5.62
N ILE A 43 2.12 -2.04 -6.27
CA ILE A 43 1.81 -1.89 -7.71
C ILE A 43 2.66 -2.86 -8.52
N TYR A 44 3.98 -2.85 -8.31
CA TYR A 44 4.88 -3.75 -9.01
C TYR A 44 4.57 -5.22 -8.72
N GLN A 45 4.24 -5.57 -7.47
CA GLN A 45 3.81 -6.92 -7.12
C GLN A 45 2.50 -7.32 -7.80
N ALA A 46 1.50 -6.43 -7.86
CA ALA A 46 0.22 -6.72 -8.51
C ALA A 46 0.37 -6.93 -10.03
N GLU A 47 1.35 -6.26 -10.64
CA GLU A 47 1.64 -6.35 -12.08
C GLU A 47 2.46 -7.58 -12.46
N THR A 48 3.33 -8.03 -11.56
CA THR A 48 4.18 -9.22 -11.77
C THR A 48 3.54 -10.51 -11.26
N ALA A 49 2.64 -10.44 -10.28
CA ALA A 49 2.02 -11.61 -9.69
C ALA A 49 0.94 -12.25 -10.59
N PRO A 50 0.87 -13.59 -10.64
CA PRO A 50 -0.19 -14.32 -11.32
C PRO A 50 -1.54 -14.07 -10.64
N GLY A 51 -2.60 -13.93 -11.45
CA GLY A 51 -3.94 -13.51 -11.03
C GLY A 51 -4.47 -14.16 -9.74
N PRO A 52 -4.43 -15.50 -9.60
CA PRO A 52 -4.94 -16.19 -8.41
C PRO A 52 -4.15 -15.91 -7.11
N LEU A 53 -2.87 -15.56 -7.22
CA LEU A 53 -1.98 -15.40 -6.05
C LEU A 53 -1.73 -13.94 -5.68
N ARG A 54 -2.32 -12.96 -6.39
CA ARG A 54 -2.09 -11.52 -6.15
C ARG A 54 -2.35 -11.11 -4.69
N GLY A 55 -3.42 -11.62 -4.09
CA GLY A 55 -3.75 -11.34 -2.68
C GLY A 55 -2.72 -11.90 -1.69
N MET A 56 -2.12 -13.04 -2.01
CA MET A 56 -1.06 -13.65 -1.20
C MET A 56 0.21 -12.78 -1.27
N PHE A 57 0.63 -12.33 -2.45
CA PHE A 57 1.77 -11.43 -2.61
C PHE A 57 1.57 -10.08 -1.89
N ALA A 58 0.36 -9.51 -1.96
CA ALA A 58 0.03 -8.29 -1.23
C ALA A 58 0.15 -8.46 0.30
N SER A 59 -0.24 -9.63 0.83
CA SER A 59 -0.15 -9.93 2.26
C SER A 59 1.29 -10.11 2.73
N THR A 60 2.20 -10.56 1.86
CA THR A 60 3.64 -10.70 2.15
C THR A 60 4.28 -9.37 2.54
N ILE A 61 3.84 -8.23 1.98
CA ILE A 61 4.34 -6.91 2.38
C ILE A 61 4.08 -6.66 3.87
N GLN A 62 2.85 -6.90 4.32
CA GLN A 62 2.47 -6.64 5.70
C GLN A 62 3.21 -7.55 6.68
N LEU A 63 3.43 -8.81 6.30
CA LEU A 63 4.27 -9.74 7.06
C LEU A 63 5.71 -9.26 7.17
N ASN A 64 6.31 -8.77 6.08
CA ASN A 64 7.67 -8.23 6.09
C ASN A 64 7.80 -6.98 6.96
N ILE A 65 6.82 -6.08 6.94
CA ILE A 65 6.80 -4.89 7.80
C ILE A 65 6.71 -5.30 9.28
N ALA A 66 5.84 -6.26 9.60
CA ALA A 66 5.69 -6.77 10.97
C ALA A 66 6.97 -7.43 11.48
N LEU A 67 7.59 -8.28 10.66
CA LEU A 67 8.86 -8.94 10.98
C LEU A 67 10.00 -7.92 11.16
N GLY A 68 10.11 -6.93 10.27
CA GLY A 68 11.11 -5.87 10.39
C GLY A 68 10.95 -5.05 11.67
N THR A 69 9.71 -4.73 12.04
CA THR A 69 9.39 -4.00 13.29
C THR A 69 9.73 -4.84 14.52
N LEU A 70 9.48 -6.15 14.48
CA LEU A 70 9.84 -7.07 15.56
C LEU A 70 11.37 -7.13 15.74
N ILE A 71 12.11 -7.34 14.65
CA ILE A 71 13.59 -7.37 14.67
C ILE A 71 14.15 -6.06 15.22
N ALA A 72 13.66 -4.92 14.73
CA ALA A 72 14.08 -3.60 15.22
C ALA A 72 13.82 -3.43 16.72
N SER A 73 12.66 -3.90 17.20
CA SER A 73 12.31 -3.82 18.64
C SER A 73 13.24 -4.68 19.50
N VAL A 74 13.60 -5.88 19.04
CA VAL A 74 14.56 -6.75 19.73
C VAL A 74 15.95 -6.12 19.77
N VAL A 75 16.41 -5.54 18.65
CA VAL A 75 17.69 -4.83 18.59
C VAL A 75 17.72 -3.65 19.56
N ILE A 76 16.68 -2.81 19.56
CA ILE A 76 16.57 -1.66 20.48
C ILE A 76 16.56 -2.13 21.95
N LEU A 77 15.85 -3.21 22.26
CA LEU A 77 15.81 -3.77 23.62
C LEU A 77 17.20 -4.28 24.06
N GLY A 78 17.97 -4.84 23.13
CA GLY A 78 19.34 -5.30 23.37
C GLY A 78 20.36 -4.16 23.48
N THR A 79 20.17 -3.06 22.73
CA THR A 79 21.12 -1.93 22.72
C THR A 79 20.87 -0.90 23.81
N LYS A 80 19.74 -0.96 24.53
CA LYS A 80 19.38 0.02 25.57
C LYS A 80 20.38 0.15 26.71
N ALA A 81 21.16 -0.91 26.98
CA ALA A 81 22.11 -0.98 28.08
C ALA A 81 23.55 -0.61 27.66
N ILE A 82 23.75 -0.25 26.39
CA ILE A 82 25.05 0.16 25.87
C ILE A 82 25.22 1.65 26.12
N ASP A 83 26.31 2.04 26.78
CA ASP A 83 26.66 3.44 26.96
C ASP A 83 27.40 3.98 25.72
N GLY A 84 27.00 5.16 25.24
CA GLY A 84 27.65 5.89 24.15
C GLY A 84 26.96 5.83 22.78
N ASN A 85 27.67 6.27 21.73
CA ASN A 85 27.10 6.46 20.39
C ASN A 85 26.64 5.15 19.71
N ALA A 86 27.15 4.01 20.15
CA ALA A 86 26.77 2.72 19.61
C ALA A 86 25.28 2.39 19.86
N ALA A 87 24.69 2.89 20.97
CA ALA A 87 23.32 2.58 21.36
C ALA A 87 22.26 2.97 20.30
N TRP A 88 22.47 4.11 19.62
CA TRP A 88 21.56 4.63 18.60
C TRP A 88 22.04 4.32 17.17
N LEU A 89 23.35 4.11 16.95
CA LEU A 89 23.89 3.73 15.64
C LEU A 89 23.58 2.27 15.28
N ILE A 90 23.63 1.35 16.24
CA ILE A 90 23.35 -0.09 16.00
C ILE A 90 21.94 -0.34 15.45
N PRO A 91 20.85 0.30 15.93
CA PRO A 91 19.53 0.08 15.35
C PRO A 91 19.33 0.78 13.98
N ILE A 92 20.09 1.82 13.66
CA ILE A 92 19.96 2.58 12.40
C ILE A 92 20.87 2.02 11.30
N GLY A 93 22.10 1.64 11.64
CA GLY A 93 23.14 1.18 10.71
C GLY A 93 22.72 0.02 9.79
N PRO A 94 22.04 -1.03 10.28
CA PRO A 94 21.56 -2.16 9.46
C PRO A 94 20.57 -1.77 8.37
N GLN A 95 20.03 -0.54 8.38
CA GLN A 95 19.17 -0.05 7.31
C GLN A 95 19.94 0.27 6.03
N LEU A 96 21.27 0.47 6.10
CA LEU A 96 22.10 0.87 4.95
C LEU A 96 22.47 -0.29 4.00
N PRO A 97 22.80 -1.51 4.45
CA PRO A 97 23.08 -2.63 3.56
C PRO A 97 21.89 -3.06 2.69
N ILE A 98 20.67 -2.96 3.21
CA ILE A 98 19.45 -3.41 2.51
C ILE A 98 19.25 -2.72 1.14
N PRO A 99 19.22 -1.38 1.03
CA PRO A 99 19.06 -0.71 -0.26
C PRO A 99 20.25 -0.94 -1.20
N VAL A 100 21.45 -1.19 -0.67
CA VAL A 100 22.63 -1.54 -1.49
C VAL A 100 22.47 -2.91 -2.13
N ILE A 101 22.00 -3.91 -1.36
CA ILE A 101 21.68 -5.25 -1.87
C ILE A 101 20.59 -5.16 -2.93
N ILE A 102 19.53 -4.38 -2.69
CA ILE A 102 18.45 -4.19 -3.67
C ILE A 102 19.00 -3.53 -4.94
N LEU A 103 19.88 -2.53 -4.83
CA LEU A 103 20.46 -1.85 -5.99
C LEU A 103 21.35 -2.77 -6.83
N ALA A 104 22.05 -3.71 -6.20
CA ALA A 104 22.78 -4.76 -6.92
C ALA A 104 21.82 -5.73 -7.63
N LEU A 105 20.76 -6.17 -6.94
CA LEU A 105 19.84 -7.19 -7.46
C LEU A 105 18.77 -6.66 -8.43
N ILE A 106 18.53 -5.34 -8.50
CA ILE A 106 17.46 -4.78 -9.33
C ILE A 106 17.63 -5.10 -10.82
N HIS A 107 18.86 -5.30 -11.30
CA HIS A 107 19.17 -5.66 -12.68
C HIS A 107 18.71 -7.08 -13.06
N LEU A 108 18.48 -7.95 -12.06
CA LEU A 108 17.97 -9.30 -12.28
C LEU A 108 16.44 -9.35 -12.36
N LEU A 109 15.75 -8.31 -11.86
CA LEU A 109 14.29 -8.28 -11.85
C LEU A 109 13.73 -7.78 -13.20
N PRO A 110 12.71 -8.45 -13.77
CA PRO A 110 12.07 -7.97 -14.98
C PRO A 110 11.27 -6.69 -14.70
N GLU A 111 11.37 -5.69 -15.57
CA GLU A 111 10.52 -4.50 -15.48
C GLU A 111 9.04 -4.84 -15.68
N SER A 112 8.15 -4.05 -15.06
CA SER A 112 6.71 -4.24 -15.18
C SER A 112 6.24 -4.18 -16.64
N PRO A 113 5.50 -5.20 -17.13
CA PRO A 113 4.93 -5.19 -18.48
C PRO A 113 3.96 -4.02 -18.72
N ARG A 114 3.18 -3.60 -17.71
CA ARG A 114 2.25 -2.47 -17.83
C ARG A 114 2.98 -1.14 -17.97
N TRP A 115 4.04 -0.95 -17.19
CA TRP A 115 4.86 0.24 -17.29
C TRP A 115 5.53 0.35 -18.67
N LEU A 116 6.05 -0.76 -19.20
CA LEU A 116 6.63 -0.81 -20.56
C LEU A 116 5.59 -0.49 -21.65
N LEU A 117 4.36 -1.00 -21.51
CA LEU A 117 3.26 -0.64 -22.41
C LEU A 117 2.91 0.86 -22.34
N SER A 118 2.93 1.45 -21.14
CA SER A 118 2.68 2.90 -20.97
C SER A 118 3.75 3.79 -21.62
N ARG A 119 4.96 3.25 -21.84
CA ARG A 119 6.07 3.89 -22.54
C ARG A 119 6.09 3.58 -24.05
N GLY A 120 5.10 2.84 -24.56
CA GLY A 120 5.05 2.39 -25.96
C GLY A 120 6.02 1.24 -26.30
N ARG A 121 6.74 0.68 -25.32
CA ARG A 121 7.75 -0.38 -25.51
C ARG A 121 7.10 -1.77 -25.52
N ARG A 122 6.29 -2.05 -26.54
CA ARG A 122 5.46 -3.27 -26.64
C ARG A 122 6.29 -4.56 -26.71
N GLU A 123 7.39 -4.56 -27.46
CA GLU A 123 8.24 -5.75 -27.63
C GLU A 123 8.92 -6.16 -26.32
N GLU A 124 9.40 -5.19 -25.55
CA GLU A 124 10.01 -5.45 -24.24
C GLU A 124 8.97 -5.92 -23.22
N ALA A 125 7.76 -5.36 -23.26
CA ALA A 125 6.66 -5.83 -22.44
C ALA A 125 6.36 -7.31 -22.72
N ALA A 126 6.34 -7.73 -23.99
CA ALA A 126 6.17 -9.13 -24.36
C ALA A 126 7.31 -10.01 -23.84
N LYS A 127 8.57 -9.56 -23.98
CA LYS A 127 9.75 -10.28 -23.46
C LYS A 127 9.69 -10.47 -21.94
N ASN A 128 9.31 -9.43 -21.19
CA ASN A 128 9.19 -9.53 -19.74
C ASN A 128 7.99 -10.38 -19.31
N LEU A 129 6.88 -10.30 -20.04
CA LEU A 129 5.71 -11.15 -19.79
C LEU A 129 6.03 -12.64 -20.03
N ARG A 130 6.82 -12.97 -21.07
CA ARG A 130 7.36 -14.32 -21.30
C ARG A 130 8.22 -14.80 -20.14
N LYS A 131 9.07 -13.93 -19.57
CA LYS A 131 9.91 -14.26 -18.40
C LYS A 131 9.09 -14.49 -17.13
N LEU A 132 8.03 -13.71 -16.94
CA LEU A 132 7.14 -13.77 -15.77
C LEU A 132 6.19 -14.98 -15.80
N ARG A 133 5.66 -15.33 -16.98
CA ARG A 133 4.70 -16.43 -17.17
C ARG A 133 5.32 -17.60 -17.94
N LYS A 134 6.31 -18.26 -17.33
CA LYS A 134 6.91 -19.47 -17.91
C LYS A 134 5.87 -20.60 -17.99
N GLY A 135 5.77 -21.24 -19.16
CA GLY A 135 4.88 -22.40 -19.38
C GLY A 135 3.49 -22.08 -19.93
N VAL A 136 3.18 -20.81 -20.20
CA VAL A 136 1.92 -20.40 -20.85
C VAL A 136 2.11 -20.37 -22.37
N ALA A 137 1.09 -20.80 -23.12
CA ALA A 137 1.11 -20.77 -24.59
C ALA A 137 1.24 -19.34 -25.13
N GLU A 138 1.99 -19.17 -26.20
CA GLU A 138 2.31 -17.85 -26.76
C GLU A 138 1.05 -17.07 -27.20
N ALA A 139 0.04 -17.79 -27.69
CA ALA A 139 -1.26 -17.22 -28.05
C ALA A 139 -2.07 -16.69 -26.86
N GLU A 140 -1.88 -17.24 -25.65
CA GLU A 140 -2.53 -16.74 -24.44
C GLU A 140 -1.78 -15.53 -23.89
N LEU A 141 -0.45 -15.52 -24.02
CA LEU A 141 0.40 -14.40 -23.66
C LEU A 141 0.11 -13.15 -24.50
N GLU A 142 -0.10 -13.31 -25.82
CA GLU A 142 -0.49 -12.22 -26.71
C GLU A 142 -1.88 -11.68 -26.38
N ARG A 143 -2.83 -12.55 -26.01
CA ARG A 143 -4.16 -12.12 -25.53
C ARG A 143 -4.06 -11.29 -24.26
N ASP A 144 -3.26 -11.73 -23.28
CA ASP A 144 -2.99 -10.95 -22.07
C ASP A 144 -2.38 -9.58 -22.40
N LEU A 145 -1.42 -9.54 -23.32
CA LEU A 145 -0.74 -8.31 -23.71
C LEU A 145 -1.69 -7.35 -24.45
N GLN A 146 -2.57 -7.87 -25.31
CA GLN A 146 -3.64 -7.09 -25.94
C GLN A 146 -4.65 -6.59 -24.92
N ALA A 147 -5.08 -7.42 -23.97
CA ALA A 147 -5.97 -7.02 -22.89
C ALA A 147 -5.36 -5.91 -22.00
N LEU A 148 -4.07 -6.00 -21.71
CA LEU A 148 -3.32 -4.96 -20.98
C LEU A 148 -3.23 -3.65 -21.80
N ALA A 149 -2.99 -3.74 -23.11
CA ALA A 149 -2.94 -2.57 -23.99
C ALA A 149 -4.31 -1.88 -24.11
N HIS A 150 -5.40 -2.65 -24.23
CA HIS A 150 -6.76 -2.12 -24.25
C HIS A 150 -7.17 -1.51 -22.90
N ALA A 151 -6.82 -2.17 -21.78
CA ALA A 151 -7.04 -1.60 -20.45
C ALA A 151 -6.31 -0.26 -20.28
N HIS A 152 -5.08 -0.16 -20.79
CA HIS A 152 -4.31 1.08 -20.74
C HIS A 152 -4.91 2.20 -21.61
N GLN A 153 -5.39 1.88 -22.82
CA GLN A 153 -6.08 2.86 -23.67
C GLN A 153 -7.38 3.39 -23.05
N ASN A 154 -8.08 2.55 -22.28
CA ASN A 154 -9.31 2.92 -21.58
C ASN A 154 -9.05 3.58 -20.21
N GLU A 155 -7.82 3.58 -19.69
CA GLU A 155 -7.44 4.29 -18.47
C GLU A 155 -7.33 5.82 -18.71
N GLN A 156 -8.48 6.49 -18.76
CA GLN A 156 -8.51 7.96 -18.62
C GLN A 156 -8.11 8.32 -17.18
N LYS A 157 -6.87 8.78 -16.98
CA LYS A 157 -6.42 9.27 -15.66
C LYS A 157 -7.25 10.48 -15.23
N GLY A 158 -8.10 10.32 -14.22
CA GLY A 158 -8.93 11.42 -13.68
C GLY A 158 -8.07 12.54 -13.08
N SER A 159 -8.57 13.78 -13.06
CA SER A 159 -7.83 14.94 -12.51
C SER A 159 -7.69 14.90 -10.98
N TRP A 160 -6.74 15.65 -10.41
CA TRP A 160 -6.60 15.77 -8.94
C TRP A 160 -7.86 16.40 -8.29
N ALA A 161 -8.56 17.26 -9.03
CA ALA A 161 -9.82 17.84 -8.59
C ALA A 161 -10.94 16.79 -8.44
N GLU A 162 -10.93 15.73 -9.26
CA GLU A 162 -11.94 14.65 -9.21
C GLU A 162 -11.83 13.81 -7.93
N VAL A 163 -10.71 13.85 -7.21
CA VAL A 163 -10.53 13.15 -5.93
C VAL A 163 -11.40 13.78 -4.82
N PHE A 164 -11.65 15.09 -4.92
CA PHE A 164 -12.41 15.86 -3.93
C PHE A 164 -13.86 16.12 -4.34
N ASP A 165 -14.28 15.64 -5.52
CA ASP A 165 -15.63 15.84 -6.03
C ASP A 165 -16.68 15.08 -5.17
N LYS A 166 -17.93 15.55 -5.18
CA LYS A 166 -19.00 15.04 -4.30
C LYS A 166 -19.21 13.53 -4.41
N ASN A 167 -19.02 12.95 -5.59
CA ASN A 167 -19.17 11.52 -5.84
C ASN A 167 -18.01 10.69 -5.26
N ASN A 168 -16.79 11.25 -5.24
CA ASN A 168 -15.58 10.56 -4.78
C ASN A 168 -15.20 10.88 -3.34
N ARG A 169 -15.69 11.99 -2.76
CA ARG A 169 -15.32 12.43 -1.40
C ARG A 169 -15.60 11.37 -0.33
N ARG A 170 -16.67 10.58 -0.47
CA ARG A 170 -16.96 9.45 0.44
C ARG A 170 -15.94 8.33 0.28
N ARG A 171 -15.55 7.99 -0.94
CA ARG A 171 -14.52 6.97 -1.24
C ARG A 171 -13.15 7.41 -0.72
N THR A 172 -12.78 8.66 -0.96
CA THR A 172 -11.54 9.26 -0.47
C THR A 172 -11.50 9.28 1.06
N ALA A 173 -12.61 9.60 1.73
CA ALA A 173 -12.69 9.55 3.18
C ALA A 173 -12.48 8.12 3.73
N VAL A 174 -13.11 7.11 3.12
CA VAL A 174 -12.89 5.69 3.50
C VAL A 174 -11.45 5.27 3.27
N ALA A 175 -10.85 5.66 2.15
CA ALA A 175 -9.45 5.38 1.84
C ALA A 175 -8.48 6.03 2.84
N VAL A 176 -8.75 7.24 3.30
CA VAL A 176 -7.90 7.94 4.28
C VAL A 176 -8.10 7.41 5.70
N LEU A 177 -9.32 7.06 6.08
CA LEU A 177 -9.65 6.58 7.43
C LEU A 177 -9.32 5.09 7.64
N SER A 178 -9.10 4.33 6.57
CA SER A 178 -8.75 2.92 6.67
C SER A 178 -7.30 2.71 7.09
N ILE A 179 -7.11 1.99 8.19
CA ILE A 179 -5.79 1.57 8.69
C ILE A 179 -5.18 0.48 7.79
N SER A 180 -6.01 -0.32 7.11
CA SER A 180 -5.54 -1.37 6.21
C SER A 180 -5.21 -0.81 4.83
N HIS A 181 -3.93 -0.85 4.45
CA HIS A 181 -3.44 -0.49 3.12
C HIS A 181 -4.12 -1.28 1.97
N VAL A 182 -4.62 -2.49 2.27
CA VAL A 182 -5.36 -3.31 1.29
C VAL A 182 -6.71 -2.68 0.97
N VAL A 183 -7.46 -2.26 2.00
CA VAL A 183 -8.78 -1.63 1.86
C VAL A 183 -8.67 -0.29 1.12
N VAL A 184 -7.58 0.47 1.35
CA VAL A 184 -7.29 1.69 0.57
C VAL A 184 -7.23 1.36 -0.92
N SER A 185 -6.50 0.30 -1.28
CA SER A 185 -6.31 -0.10 -2.67
C SER A 185 -7.57 -0.65 -3.35
N GLU A 186 -8.55 -1.13 -2.58
CA GLU A 186 -9.79 -1.74 -3.11
C GLU A 186 -10.96 -0.74 -3.17
N THR A 187 -10.99 0.26 -2.28
CA THR A 187 -12.11 1.22 -2.16
C THR A 187 -12.03 2.38 -3.16
N ALA A 188 -10.85 2.66 -3.69
CA ALA A 188 -10.66 3.76 -4.62
C ALA A 188 -11.22 3.41 -6.02
N GLY A 189 -12.09 4.28 -6.54
CA GLY A 189 -12.73 4.10 -7.85
C GLY A 189 -11.70 4.05 -8.98
N LEU A 190 -11.91 3.18 -9.96
CA LEU A 190 -10.92 2.83 -11.00
C LEU A 190 -10.27 4.05 -11.68
N ARG A 191 -11.06 5.09 -11.98
CA ARG A 191 -10.60 6.32 -12.67
C ARG A 191 -9.66 7.21 -11.84
N VAL A 192 -9.85 7.26 -10.51
CA VAL A 192 -9.07 8.09 -9.58
C VAL A 192 -8.25 7.25 -8.58
N LYS A 193 -8.13 5.95 -8.87
CA LYS A 193 -7.57 4.94 -7.96
C LYS A 193 -6.14 5.27 -7.54
N GLU A 194 -5.28 5.55 -8.52
CA GLU A 194 -3.87 5.88 -8.31
C GLU A 194 -3.72 7.11 -7.38
N LYS A 195 -4.48 8.18 -7.65
CA LYS A 195 -4.41 9.44 -6.89
C LYS A 195 -4.98 9.34 -5.48
N THR A 196 -6.10 8.66 -5.33
CA THR A 196 -6.75 8.45 -4.03
C THR A 196 -5.85 7.61 -3.12
N ASN A 197 -5.24 6.56 -3.67
CA ASN A 197 -4.29 5.71 -2.94
C ASN A 197 -3.03 6.50 -2.54
N LEU A 198 -2.51 7.33 -3.45
CA LEU A 198 -1.35 8.17 -3.15
C LEU A 198 -1.67 9.17 -2.04
N PHE A 199 -2.82 9.85 -2.11
CA PHE A 199 -3.26 10.78 -1.08
C PHE A 199 -3.40 10.11 0.29
N ALA A 200 -4.09 8.99 0.37
CA ALA A 200 -4.24 8.22 1.60
C ALA A 200 -2.89 7.77 2.18
N CYS A 201 -1.97 7.32 1.32
CA CYS A 201 -0.63 6.92 1.74
C CYS A 201 0.18 8.10 2.30
N VAL A 202 0.12 9.28 1.66
CA VAL A 202 0.80 10.49 2.15
C VAL A 202 0.28 10.88 3.54
N VAL A 203 -1.04 10.86 3.74
CA VAL A 203 -1.64 11.15 5.06
C VAL A 203 -1.18 10.14 6.12
N SER A 204 -1.14 8.85 5.77
CA SER A 204 -0.67 7.79 6.66
C SER A 204 0.81 7.97 7.06
N VAL A 205 1.68 8.28 6.10
CA VAL A 205 3.12 8.48 6.34
C VAL A 205 3.37 9.74 7.16
N LEU A 206 2.66 10.83 6.89
CA LEU A 206 2.74 12.05 7.70
C LEU A 206 2.29 11.80 9.15
N THR A 207 1.18 11.09 9.33
CA THR A 207 0.69 10.72 10.67
C THR A 207 1.71 9.85 11.40
N THR A 208 2.32 8.90 10.70
CA THR A 208 3.38 8.03 11.26
C THR A 208 4.62 8.85 11.60
N PHE A 209 5.02 9.79 10.75
CA PHE A 209 6.15 10.69 11.00
C PHE A 209 5.94 11.55 12.25
N VAL A 210 4.78 12.22 12.36
CA VAL A 210 4.41 13.03 13.52
C VAL A 210 4.45 12.17 14.78
N THR A 211 3.78 11.02 14.77
CA THR A 211 3.77 10.08 15.91
C THR A 211 5.19 9.63 16.30
N SER A 212 6.02 9.29 15.30
CA SER A 212 7.40 8.88 15.50
C SER A 212 8.29 9.99 16.07
N PHE A 213 7.97 11.24 15.78
CA PHE A 213 8.63 12.42 16.35
C PHE A 213 8.15 12.71 17.76
N THR A 214 6.85 12.59 18.03
CA THR A 214 6.23 12.94 19.31
C THR A 214 6.47 11.90 20.41
N ILE A 215 6.53 10.60 20.07
CA ILE A 215 6.70 9.51 21.07
C ILE A 215 7.92 9.72 21.98
N PRO A 216 9.15 9.97 21.47
CA PRO A 216 10.31 10.18 22.34
C PRO A 216 10.14 11.35 23.31
N TYR A 217 9.56 12.47 22.88
CA TYR A 217 9.33 13.63 23.74
C TYR A 217 8.26 13.38 24.81
N LEU A 218 7.23 12.58 24.52
CA LEU A 218 6.20 12.27 25.51
C LEU A 218 6.67 11.25 26.56
N VAL A 219 7.58 10.34 26.19
CA VAL A 219 8.09 9.29 27.07
C VAL A 219 9.23 9.79 27.95
N ASN A 220 10.09 10.67 27.44
CA ASN A 220 11.27 11.14 28.18
C ASN A 220 10.88 11.89 29.46
N ALA A 221 11.61 11.58 30.54
CA ALA A 221 11.36 12.10 31.89
C ALA A 221 11.52 13.63 32.01
N GLU A 222 12.33 14.23 31.12
CA GLU A 222 12.61 15.67 31.10
C GLU A 222 11.48 16.51 30.50
N TYR A 223 10.56 15.89 29.74
CA TYR A 223 9.47 16.58 29.04
C TYR A 223 8.10 16.12 29.54
N GLY A 224 7.57 15.02 28.97
CA GLY A 224 6.22 14.55 29.27
C GLY A 224 6.13 13.61 30.46
N ASN A 225 7.16 12.78 30.70
CA ASN A 225 7.17 11.72 31.71
C ASN A 225 5.87 10.87 31.76
N LEU A 226 5.23 10.65 30.60
CA LEU A 226 4.00 9.86 30.56
C LEU A 226 4.27 8.36 30.75
N GLY A 227 5.48 7.89 30.44
CA GLY A 227 5.85 6.47 30.54
C GLY A 227 4.79 5.55 29.93
N ALA A 228 4.30 4.59 30.71
CA ALA A 228 3.23 3.68 30.30
C ALA A 228 1.87 4.36 30.05
N LYS A 229 1.60 5.56 30.60
CA LYS A 229 0.34 6.28 30.39
C LYS A 229 0.17 6.80 28.97
N LEU A 230 1.25 6.81 28.18
CA LEU A 230 1.20 7.08 26.75
C LEU A 230 0.24 6.13 26.01
N GLY A 231 0.11 4.90 26.50
CA GLY A 231 -0.83 3.92 25.96
C GLY A 231 -2.29 4.38 26.03
N PHE A 232 -2.69 5.19 27.02
CA PHE A 232 -4.05 5.74 27.08
C PHE A 232 -4.28 6.85 26.06
N VAL A 233 -3.28 7.69 25.80
CA VAL A 233 -3.37 8.76 24.81
C VAL A 233 -3.57 8.16 23.41
N TYR A 234 -2.65 7.30 22.98
CA TYR A 234 -2.80 6.66 21.67
C TYR A 234 -3.94 5.65 21.64
N GLY A 235 -4.24 4.97 22.76
CA GLY A 235 -5.39 4.07 22.88
C GLY A 235 -6.71 4.79 22.63
N SER A 236 -6.91 5.97 23.22
CA SER A 236 -8.12 6.77 23.00
C SER A 236 -8.27 7.24 21.54
N ILE A 237 -7.17 7.65 20.89
CA ILE A 237 -7.14 8.02 19.47
C ILE A 237 -7.49 6.81 18.60
N ASN A 238 -6.95 5.63 18.91
CA ASN A 238 -7.26 4.40 18.18
C ASN A 238 -8.72 3.96 18.36
N VAL A 239 -9.30 4.12 19.55
CA VAL A 239 -10.72 3.82 19.80
C VAL A 239 -11.62 4.81 19.04
N ALA A 240 -11.32 6.11 19.08
CA ALA A 240 -12.05 7.11 18.31
C ALA A 240 -11.97 6.83 16.80
N MET A 241 -10.79 6.46 16.31
CA MET A 241 -10.60 6.06 14.92
C MET A 241 -11.34 4.75 14.60
N GLY A 242 -11.35 3.78 15.52
CA GLY A 242 -12.12 2.54 15.39
C GLY A 242 -13.62 2.77 15.30
N ILE A 243 -14.16 3.73 16.08
CA ILE A 243 -15.55 4.16 15.99
C ILE A 243 -15.82 4.80 14.62
N LEU A 244 -14.96 5.72 14.17
CA LEU A 244 -15.09 6.33 12.84
C LEU A 244 -15.02 5.25 11.73
N VAL A 245 -14.07 4.32 11.81
CA VAL A 245 -13.96 3.20 10.89
C VAL A 245 -15.25 2.38 10.86
N TYR A 246 -15.84 2.09 12.01
CA TYR A 246 -17.12 1.37 12.10
C TYR A 246 -18.28 2.12 11.42
N PHE A 247 -18.28 3.46 11.45
CA PHE A 247 -19.31 4.26 10.78
C PHE A 247 -19.05 4.46 9.27
N PHE A 248 -17.79 4.54 8.87
CA PHE A 248 -17.40 4.95 7.51
C PHE A 248 -16.96 3.79 6.60
N ILE A 249 -16.43 2.67 7.11
CA ILE A 249 -15.95 1.55 6.26
C ILE A 249 -17.08 0.55 5.97
N PRO A 250 -17.47 0.36 4.69
CA PRO A 250 -18.37 -0.72 4.30
C PRO A 250 -17.68 -2.08 4.34
N GLU A 251 -18.46 -3.14 4.57
CA GLU A 251 -17.98 -4.51 4.44
C GLU A 251 -17.85 -4.91 2.96
N LEU A 252 -16.61 -4.90 2.45
CA LEU A 252 -16.27 -5.19 1.04
C LEU A 252 -16.12 -6.69 0.73
N LYS A 253 -16.27 -7.56 1.74
CA LYS A 253 -15.94 -8.99 1.62
C LYS A 253 -16.79 -9.68 0.54
N GLY A 254 -16.10 -10.15 -0.51
CA GLY A 254 -16.68 -10.94 -1.59
C GLY A 254 -17.48 -10.15 -2.64
N ARG A 255 -17.07 -8.91 -2.94
CA ARG A 255 -17.64 -8.08 -4.03
C ARG A 255 -16.64 -7.89 -5.16
N SER A 256 -17.11 -7.82 -6.40
CA SER A 256 -16.25 -7.43 -7.53
C SER A 256 -15.95 -5.93 -7.48
N LEU A 257 -14.85 -5.50 -8.12
CA LEU A 257 -14.48 -4.08 -8.19
C LEU A 257 -15.56 -3.25 -8.89
N GLU A 258 -16.29 -3.80 -9.86
CA GLU A 258 -17.37 -3.10 -10.56
C GLU A 258 -18.62 -2.96 -9.68
N GLU A 259 -18.96 -3.98 -8.89
CA GLU A 259 -20.07 -3.91 -7.93
C GLU A 259 -19.81 -2.82 -6.88
N VAL A 260 -18.57 -2.74 -6.36
CA VAL A 260 -18.15 -1.69 -5.43
C VAL A 260 -18.31 -0.30 -6.05
N ASP A 261 -17.93 -0.13 -7.31
CA ASP A 261 -18.08 1.13 -8.05
C ASP A 261 -19.56 1.53 -8.17
N GLN A 262 -20.43 0.58 -8.53
CA GLN A 262 -21.88 0.81 -8.62
C GLN A 262 -22.55 1.14 -7.29
N LEU A 263 -22.11 0.49 -6.20
CA LEU A 263 -22.63 0.74 -4.84
C LEU A 263 -22.30 2.14 -4.34
N PHE A 264 -21.09 2.61 -4.60
CA PHE A 264 -20.76 3.99 -4.25
C PHE A 264 -21.43 5.00 -5.19
N ALA A 265 -21.74 4.62 -6.44
CA ALA A 265 -22.48 5.46 -7.39
C ALA A 265 -23.98 5.55 -7.09
N SER A 266 -24.58 4.55 -6.43
CA SER A 266 -26.01 4.57 -6.06
C SER A 266 -26.34 5.56 -4.94
N GLY A 267 -25.34 6.14 -4.27
CA GLY A 267 -25.52 7.16 -3.23
C GLY A 267 -26.09 6.67 -1.90
N GLU A 268 -26.45 5.38 -1.81
CA GLU A 268 -27.04 4.73 -0.63
C GLU A 268 -26.12 4.83 0.61
N PRO A 269 -26.68 4.87 1.84
CA PRO A 269 -25.89 4.86 3.06
C PRO A 269 -25.03 3.59 3.14
N ILE A 270 -23.76 3.76 3.51
CA ILE A 270 -22.70 2.72 3.57
C ILE A 270 -23.15 1.46 4.35
N ARG A 271 -24.08 1.61 5.30
CA ARG A 271 -24.65 0.52 6.11
C ARG A 271 -25.63 -0.39 5.37
N LYS A 272 -26.36 0.13 4.37
CA LYS A 272 -27.32 -0.66 3.55
C LYS A 272 -26.66 -1.45 2.43
N PHE A 273 -25.35 -1.31 2.24
CA PHE A 273 -24.63 -2.07 1.22
C PHE A 273 -24.81 -3.58 1.42
N LYS A 274 -24.98 -4.06 2.66
CA LYS A 274 -25.27 -5.47 2.98
C LYS A 274 -26.62 -5.95 2.43
N GLU A 275 -27.64 -5.11 2.41
CA GLU A 275 -29.00 -5.41 1.91
C GLU A 275 -29.10 -5.33 0.37
N TYR A 276 -28.24 -4.56 -0.30
CA TYR A 276 -28.24 -4.45 -1.77
C TYR A 276 -28.03 -5.81 -2.48
N ARG A 277 -27.38 -6.78 -1.81
CA ARG A 277 -27.24 -8.17 -2.30
C ARG A 277 -28.60 -8.87 -2.47
N GLN A 278 -29.62 -8.53 -1.68
CA GLN A 278 -30.94 -9.15 -1.76
C GLN A 278 -31.74 -8.64 -2.97
N HIS A 279 -31.57 -7.38 -3.38
CA HIS A 279 -32.33 -6.82 -4.50
C HIS A 279 -31.86 -7.29 -5.89
N GLN A 280 -30.60 -7.67 -6.07
CA GLN A 280 -30.11 -8.21 -7.35
C GLN A 280 -30.33 -9.72 -7.51
N ARG A 281 -30.74 -10.44 -6.45
CA ARG A 281 -30.79 -11.91 -6.46
C ARG A 281 -32.06 -12.57 -7.01
N HIS A 282 -33.10 -11.85 -7.46
CA HIS A 282 -34.18 -12.42 -8.30
C HIS A 282 -35.08 -11.34 -8.96
N PRO A 283 -35.68 -11.57 -10.16
CA PRO A 283 -35.40 -12.57 -11.20
C PRO A 283 -35.14 -11.93 -12.60
N GLY A 284 -34.18 -12.44 -13.38
CA GLY A 284 -34.09 -12.07 -14.80
C GLY A 284 -32.86 -12.53 -15.59
N ASN A 285 -31.74 -12.89 -14.95
CA ASN A 285 -30.54 -13.30 -15.69
C ASN A 285 -29.97 -14.64 -15.18
N PRO A 286 -30.20 -15.77 -15.87
CA PRO A 286 -29.77 -17.10 -15.45
C PRO A 286 -28.25 -17.35 -15.42
N ARG A 287 -27.40 -16.37 -15.76
CA ARG A 287 -25.97 -16.61 -16.04
C ARG A 287 -25.01 -16.50 -14.85
N GLN A 288 -25.50 -16.22 -13.64
CA GLN A 288 -24.62 -15.88 -12.50
C GLN A 288 -24.75 -16.81 -11.28
N ASP A 289 -25.41 -17.98 -11.39
CA ASP A 289 -25.38 -18.96 -10.30
C ASP A 289 -24.12 -19.84 -10.40
N PRO A 290 -23.15 -19.74 -9.46
CA PRO A 290 -21.95 -20.58 -9.47
C PRO A 290 -22.25 -22.08 -9.33
N ARG A 291 -23.47 -22.46 -8.92
CA ARG A 291 -23.91 -23.86 -8.80
C ARG A 291 -24.36 -24.48 -10.12
N LEU A 292 -24.61 -23.68 -11.16
CA LEU A 292 -25.04 -24.19 -12.47
C LEU A 292 -23.84 -24.44 -13.41
N LEU A 293 -22.69 -23.81 -13.19
CA LEU A 293 -21.48 -24.01 -13.99
C LEU A 293 -20.77 -25.35 -13.72
N THR A 294 -21.11 -26.04 -12.62
CA THR A 294 -20.55 -27.36 -12.29
C THR A 294 -21.37 -28.53 -12.84
N ARG A 295 -22.51 -28.28 -13.52
CA ARG A 295 -23.36 -29.33 -14.09
C ARG A 295 -23.36 -29.40 -15.62
N SER A 296 -22.60 -28.57 -16.31
CA SER A 296 -22.51 -28.58 -17.78
C SER A 296 -21.07 -28.70 -18.26
N ILE A 297 -20.47 -29.86 -18.03
CA ILE A 297 -19.37 -30.34 -18.85
C ILE A 297 -19.79 -31.76 -19.29
N PRO A 298 -20.09 -31.98 -20.58
CA PRO A 298 -20.29 -33.34 -21.11
C PRO A 298 -18.99 -34.14 -21.07
#